data_AF-A0A4R1RAE1-F1
#
_entry.id   AF-A0A4R1RAE1-F1
#
_cell.length_a   1.000
_cell.length_b   1.000
_cell.length_c   1.000
_cell.angle_alpha   90.00
_cell.angle_beta   90.00
_cell.angle_gamma   90.00
#
_symmetry.space_group_name_H-M   'P 1'
#
loop_
_entity.id
_entity.type
_entity.pdbx_description
1 polymer ?
#
loop_
_entity_poly.entity_id
_entity_poly.type
_entity_poly.pdbx_seq_one_letter_code
_entity_poly.pdbx_strand_id
1 'polypeptide(L)'
;MKKFDVFDGHNDAVQSLVDYKPAGRDFLVRSETGHLDLPRALEGSLAGGLFALHARPERQPENDLTITSDGYEVTYTGTVDPDYARRPIDGQLSAMKALIGRSSGQMRFAMSVNDIEIARTENAIAVVLHMEGPKRSIRN
;
A
#
# COMPACT_ATOMS: atom_id res chain seq x y z
N MET A 1 23.09 19.63 -0.29
CA MET A 1 22.30 18.94 0.75
C MET A 1 22.56 17.45 0.62
N LYS A 2 22.86 16.74 1.71
CA LYS A 2 23.14 15.29 1.67
C LYS A 2 21.82 14.55 1.39
N LYS A 3 21.75 13.75 0.33
CA LYS A 3 20.60 12.87 0.06
C LYS A 3 20.78 11.58 0.85
N PHE A 4 19.72 11.12 1.50
CA PHE A 4 19.67 9.84 2.18
C PHE A 4 18.63 8.97 1.48
N ASP A 5 18.94 7.69 1.35
CA ASP A 5 17.97 6.70 0.90
C ASP A 5 16.94 6.50 2.00
N VAL A 6 15.66 6.71 1.67
CA VAL A 6 14.54 6.51 2.60
C VAL A 6 13.89 5.16 2.29
N PHE A 7 13.65 4.38 3.34
CA PHE A 7 12.81 3.20 3.26
C PHE A 7 11.53 3.46 4.04
N ASP A 8 10.40 3.47 3.35
CA ASP A 8 9.10 3.81 3.91
C ASP A 8 8.42 2.61 4.59
N GLY A 9 7.97 2.81 5.82
CA GLY A 9 7.41 1.75 6.66
C GLY A 9 5.98 1.36 6.32
N HIS A 10 5.24 2.21 5.61
CA HIS A 10 3.85 1.95 5.19
C HIS A 10 3.36 3.01 4.21
N ASN A 11 2.78 2.58 3.09
CA ASN A 11 1.96 3.43 2.24
C ASN A 11 0.78 2.70 1.59
N ASP A 12 -0.25 3.51 1.31
CA ASP A 12 -1.51 3.10 0.68
C ASP A 12 -1.55 3.47 -0.82
N ALA A 13 -0.40 3.46 -1.51
CA ALA A 13 -0.36 3.84 -2.92
C ALA A 13 -1.18 2.89 -3.79
N VAL A 14 -1.22 1.59 -3.43
CA VAL A 14 -1.86 0.51 -4.17
C VAL A 14 -3.36 0.77 -4.40
N GLN A 15 -4.02 1.37 -3.41
CA GLN A 15 -5.46 1.66 -3.43
C GLN A 15 -5.83 2.75 -4.44
N SER A 16 -4.84 3.49 -4.93
CA SER A 16 -5.02 4.57 -5.88
C SER A 16 -4.58 4.23 -7.31
N LEU A 17 -4.12 3.00 -7.58
CA LEU A 17 -3.60 2.60 -8.89
C LEU A 17 -4.70 2.44 -9.94
N VAL A 18 -4.42 2.92 -11.14
CA VAL A 18 -5.25 2.66 -12.34
C VAL A 18 -5.30 1.15 -12.65
N ASP A 19 -4.22 0.43 -12.36
CA ASP A 19 -4.11 -1.01 -12.51
C ASP A 19 -5.05 -1.78 -11.56
N TYR A 20 -5.52 -1.14 -10.47
CA TYR A 20 -6.45 -1.73 -9.51
C TYR A 20 -7.90 -1.29 -9.75
N LYS A 21 -8.13 -0.02 -10.07
CA LYS A 21 -9.47 0.53 -10.28
C LYS A 21 -9.50 1.53 -11.44
N PRO A 22 -10.59 1.60 -12.24
CA PRO A 22 -10.65 2.47 -13.43
C PRO A 22 -10.42 3.97 -13.15
N ALA A 23 -10.90 4.47 -12.01
CA ALA A 23 -10.70 5.85 -11.57
C ALA A 23 -9.37 6.07 -10.82
N GLY A 24 -8.44 5.10 -10.91
CA GLY A 24 -7.13 5.19 -10.32
C GLY A 24 -6.19 6.08 -11.13
N ARG A 25 -4.99 6.27 -10.60
CA ARG A 25 -3.91 7.09 -11.15
C ARG A 25 -2.82 6.18 -11.67
N ASP A 26 -2.16 6.61 -12.73
CA ASP A 26 -0.94 5.96 -13.17
C ASP A 26 0.21 6.35 -12.22
N PHE A 27 0.71 5.39 -11.44
CA PHE A 27 1.82 5.61 -10.51
C PHE A 27 3.14 5.96 -11.22
N LEU A 28 3.32 5.59 -12.49
CA LEU A 28 4.53 5.93 -13.24
C LEU A 28 4.55 7.40 -13.71
N VAL A 29 3.41 8.08 -13.66
CA VAL A 29 3.26 9.47 -14.13
C VAL A 29 3.06 10.38 -12.94
N ARG A 30 3.70 11.55 -12.97
CA ARG A 30 3.53 12.57 -11.92
C ARG A 30 2.06 12.99 -11.86
N SER A 31 1.50 13.01 -10.67
CA SER A 31 0.12 13.44 -10.42
C SER A 31 0.07 14.66 -9.50
N GLU A 32 -0.91 15.53 -9.72
CA GLU A 32 -1.22 16.66 -8.82
C GLU A 32 -1.97 16.22 -7.56
N THR A 33 -2.38 14.95 -7.48
CA THR A 33 -3.13 14.38 -6.35
C THR A 33 -2.37 13.23 -5.72
N GLY A 34 -2.75 12.85 -4.49
CA GLY A 34 -2.11 11.78 -3.72
C GLY A 34 -0.70 12.15 -3.21
N HIS A 35 -0.12 11.29 -2.38
CA HIS A 35 1.19 11.54 -1.75
C HIS A 35 2.36 10.94 -2.51
N LEU A 36 2.12 9.84 -3.24
CA LEU A 36 3.17 9.06 -3.89
C LEU A 36 2.85 8.80 -5.36
N ASP A 37 3.87 8.98 -6.19
CA ASP A 37 4.05 8.49 -7.55
C ASP A 37 5.56 8.32 -7.82
N LEU A 38 5.92 7.61 -8.90
CA LEU A 38 7.29 7.26 -9.20
C LEU A 38 8.21 8.49 -9.37
N PRO A 39 7.83 9.54 -10.13
CA PRO A 39 8.68 10.74 -10.23
C PRO A 39 8.97 11.38 -8.87
N ARG A 40 7.94 11.56 -8.01
CA ARG A 40 8.14 12.11 -6.66
C ARG A 40 8.95 11.18 -5.75
N ALA A 41 8.76 9.86 -5.87
CA ALA A 41 9.52 8.87 -5.11
C ALA A 41 11.02 8.95 -5.44
N LEU A 42 11.38 9.07 -6.72
CA LEU A 42 12.76 9.22 -7.16
C LEU A 42 13.35 10.58 -6.76
N GLU A 43 12.59 11.67 -6.91
CA GLU A 43 12.99 13.01 -6.47
C GLU A 43 13.28 13.05 -4.95
N GLY A 44 12.44 12.36 -4.17
CA GLY A 44 12.51 12.25 -2.72
C GLY A 44 13.48 11.17 -2.20
N SER A 45 14.22 10.48 -3.07
CA SER A 45 15.15 9.41 -2.69
C SER A 45 14.50 8.25 -1.92
N LEU A 46 13.28 7.86 -2.30
CA LEU A 46 12.65 6.64 -1.81
C LEU A 46 13.34 5.43 -2.42
N ALA A 47 14.10 4.69 -1.61
CA ALA A 47 14.78 3.46 -2.02
C ALA A 47 13.87 2.22 -1.97
N GLY A 48 12.79 2.29 -1.19
CA GLY A 48 11.83 1.21 -1.08
C GLY A 48 10.77 1.48 -0.03
N GLY A 49 9.83 0.55 0.11
CA GLY A 49 8.88 0.60 1.21
C GLY A 49 7.89 -0.54 1.24
N LEU A 50 7.03 -0.48 2.25
CA LEU A 50 5.94 -1.42 2.46
C LEU A 50 4.68 -0.90 1.77
N PHE A 51 4.27 -1.60 0.70
CA PHE A 51 3.07 -1.28 -0.06
C PHE A 51 1.91 -2.11 0.45
N ALA A 52 0.94 -1.45 1.07
CA ALA A 52 -0.15 -2.10 1.77
C ALA A 52 -1.18 -2.71 0.80
N LEU A 53 -1.48 -3.99 1.03
CA LEU A 53 -2.64 -4.69 0.51
C LEU A 53 -3.64 -4.81 1.65
N HIS A 54 -4.85 -4.27 1.48
CA HIS A 54 -5.85 -4.29 2.53
C HIS A 54 -7.26 -4.53 1.98
N ALA A 55 -8.12 -5.16 2.77
CA ALA A 55 -9.53 -5.31 2.47
C ALA A 55 -10.33 -4.37 3.37
N ARG A 56 -11.16 -3.50 2.77
CA ARG A 56 -12.12 -2.70 3.52
C ARG A 56 -13.27 -3.60 4.00
N PRO A 57 -13.91 -3.30 5.14
CA PRO A 57 -15.12 -4.01 5.54
C PRO A 57 -16.22 -3.83 4.49
N GLU A 58 -17.07 -4.86 4.34
CA GLU A 58 -18.20 -4.87 3.39
C GLU A 58 -19.17 -3.71 3.62
N ARG A 59 -19.34 -3.34 4.88
CA ARG A 59 -20.14 -2.20 5.31
C ARG A 59 -19.21 -1.19 5.93
N GLN A 60 -19.33 0.06 5.50
CA GLN A 60 -18.57 1.12 6.13
C GLN A 60 -19.08 1.30 7.57
N PRO A 61 -18.17 1.59 8.51
CA PRO A 61 -18.55 2.04 9.84
C PRO A 61 -19.47 3.28 9.73
N GLU A 62 -20.63 3.25 10.38
CA GLU A 62 -21.63 4.32 10.39
C GLU A 62 -21.94 4.72 11.84
N ASN A 63 -21.66 5.97 12.20
CA ASN A 63 -21.80 6.49 13.58
C ASN A 63 -20.93 5.77 14.62
N ASP A 64 -19.80 5.21 14.18
CA ASP A 64 -18.92 4.43 15.04
C ASP A 64 -18.13 5.29 16.04
N LEU A 65 -18.10 6.62 15.85
CA LEU A 65 -17.43 7.56 16.74
C LEU A 65 -18.42 8.16 17.74
N THR A 66 -18.23 7.86 19.02
CA THR A 66 -18.95 8.50 20.13
C THR A 66 -18.00 9.44 20.85
N ILE A 67 -18.31 10.73 20.89
CA ILE A 67 -17.54 11.71 21.69
C ILE A 67 -18.00 11.62 23.15
N THR A 68 -17.07 11.38 24.07
CA THR A 68 -17.34 11.32 25.52
C THR A 68 -16.89 12.62 26.19
N SER A 69 -17.21 12.79 27.48
CA SER A 69 -16.78 13.96 28.26
C SER A 69 -15.25 14.06 28.45
N ASP A 70 -14.53 12.96 28.26
CA ASP A 70 -13.09 12.80 28.51
C ASP A 70 -12.32 12.28 27.29
N GLY A 71 -12.97 12.14 26.13
CA GLY A 71 -12.33 11.58 24.93
C GLY A 71 -13.34 11.13 23.88
N TYR A 72 -13.10 9.95 23.32
CA TYR A 72 -13.96 9.36 22.31
C TYR A 72 -13.85 7.83 22.33
N GLU A 73 -14.90 7.17 21.86
CA GLU A 73 -14.97 5.73 21.65
C GLU A 73 -15.22 5.45 20.16
N VAL A 74 -14.52 4.45 19.62
CA VAL A 74 -14.73 3.96 18.26
C VAL A 74 -15.25 2.53 18.34
N THR A 75 -16.48 2.33 17.87
CA THR A 75 -17.02 0.98 17.68
C THR A 75 -16.31 0.35 16.50
N TYR A 76 -15.67 -0.81 16.69
CA TYR A 76 -15.05 -1.51 15.58
C TYR A 76 -16.08 -2.25 14.75
N THR A 77 -15.92 -2.22 13.43
CA THR A 77 -16.66 -3.11 12.54
C THR A 77 -16.40 -4.57 12.91
N GLY A 78 -17.38 -5.43 12.67
CA GLY A 78 -17.22 -6.88 12.82
C GLY A 78 -16.07 -7.44 11.97
N THR A 79 -15.68 -8.68 12.26
CA THR A 79 -14.64 -9.38 11.49
C THR A 79 -15.04 -9.44 10.01
N VAL A 80 -14.11 -9.04 9.12
CA VAL A 80 -14.29 -9.16 7.68
C VAL A 80 -14.26 -10.63 7.27
N ASP A 81 -15.22 -11.05 6.44
CA ASP A 81 -15.24 -12.40 5.88
C ASP A 81 -13.95 -12.64 5.06
N PRO A 82 -13.18 -13.71 5.36
CA PRO A 82 -11.96 -14.02 4.63
C PRO A 82 -12.18 -14.21 3.12
N ASP A 83 -13.29 -14.79 2.71
CA ASP A 83 -13.58 -15.06 1.30
C ASP A 83 -13.99 -13.78 0.57
N TYR A 84 -14.66 -12.85 1.26
CA TYR A 84 -14.84 -11.49 0.75
C TYR A 84 -13.49 -10.77 0.60
N ALA A 85 -12.62 -10.84 1.62
CA ALA A 85 -11.35 -10.14 1.66
C ALA A 85 -10.35 -10.60 0.57
N ARG A 86 -10.44 -11.86 0.11
CA ARG A 86 -9.56 -12.37 -0.96
C ARG A 86 -9.63 -11.54 -2.23
N ARG A 87 -10.85 -11.19 -2.68
CA ARG A 87 -11.05 -10.49 -3.96
C ARG A 87 -10.30 -9.15 -4.06
N PRO A 88 -10.43 -8.20 -3.11
CA PRO A 88 -9.70 -6.94 -3.17
C PRO A 88 -8.18 -7.15 -3.00
N ILE A 89 -7.73 -8.12 -2.18
CA ILE A 89 -6.31 -8.42 -2.01
C ILE A 89 -5.69 -8.95 -3.30
N ASP A 90 -6.34 -9.92 -3.96
CA ASP A 90 -5.88 -10.48 -5.23
C ASP A 90 -5.87 -9.43 -6.35
N GLY A 91 -6.85 -8.53 -6.35
CA GLY A 91 -6.89 -7.38 -7.26
C GLY A 91 -5.71 -6.42 -7.06
N GLN A 92 -5.40 -6.08 -5.81
CA GLN A 92 -4.27 -5.20 -5.46
C GLN A 92 -2.92 -5.85 -5.78
N LEU A 93 -2.77 -7.14 -5.51
CA LEU A 93 -1.58 -7.91 -5.89
C LEU A 93 -1.40 -7.93 -7.42
N SER A 94 -2.47 -8.15 -8.16
CA SER A 94 -2.45 -8.15 -9.63
C SER A 94 -2.07 -6.77 -10.18
N ALA A 95 -2.60 -5.71 -9.58
CA ALA A 95 -2.26 -4.33 -9.93
C ALA A 95 -0.77 -4.03 -9.69
N MET A 96 -0.20 -4.46 -8.55
CA MET A 96 1.24 -4.28 -8.28
C MET A 96 2.11 -5.04 -9.27
N LYS A 97 1.73 -6.26 -9.65
CA LYS A 97 2.44 -7.03 -10.68
C LYS A 97 2.42 -6.31 -12.04
N ALA A 98 1.26 -5.80 -12.44
CA ALA A 98 1.12 -5.04 -13.68
C ALA A 98 1.97 -3.75 -13.66
N LEU A 99 1.88 -2.97 -12.58
CA LEU A 99 2.67 -1.75 -12.37
C LEU A 99 4.18 -2.02 -12.45
N ILE A 100 4.67 -3.03 -11.74
CA ILE A 100 6.10 -3.38 -11.75
C ILE A 100 6.53 -3.83 -13.15
N GLY A 101 5.71 -4.63 -13.84
CA GLY A 101 5.99 -5.07 -15.21
C GLY A 101 6.14 -3.92 -16.21
N ARG A 102 5.38 -2.83 -16.05
CA ARG A 102 5.46 -1.62 -16.89
C ARG A 102 6.45 -0.56 -16.38
N SER A 103 7.06 -0.74 -15.22
CA SER A 103 8.00 0.22 -14.61
C SER A 103 9.36 0.33 -15.30
N SER A 104 9.64 -0.54 -16.28
CA SER A 104 10.93 -0.62 -16.98
C SER A 104 12.11 -0.84 -16.03
N GLY A 105 11.91 -1.63 -14.97
CA GLY A 105 12.94 -1.96 -13.98
C GLY A 105 13.13 -0.93 -12.87
N GLN A 106 12.40 0.20 -12.89
CA GLN A 106 12.47 1.22 -11.84
C GLN A 106 11.80 0.79 -10.53
N MET A 107 11.03 -0.29 -10.54
CA MET A 107 10.41 -0.89 -9.35
C MET A 107 10.63 -2.39 -9.36
N ARG A 108 10.81 -3.01 -8.19
CA ARG A 108 11.02 -4.46 -8.06
C ARG A 108 10.39 -5.01 -6.80
N PHE A 109 9.80 -6.20 -6.89
CA PHE A 109 9.41 -6.93 -5.69
C PHE A 109 10.64 -7.34 -4.89
N ALA A 110 10.55 -7.21 -3.57
CA ALA A 110 11.55 -7.69 -2.63
C ALA A 110 10.90 -8.66 -1.63
N MET A 111 11.47 -9.87 -1.53
CA MET A 111 11.03 -10.91 -0.59
C MET A 111 12.09 -11.19 0.50
N SER A 112 13.24 -10.53 0.40
CA SER A 112 14.35 -10.64 1.34
C SER A 112 15.07 -9.30 1.48
N VAL A 113 15.87 -9.16 2.53
CA VAL A 113 16.76 -8.00 2.71
C VAL A 113 17.75 -7.89 1.54
N ASN A 114 18.21 -9.02 1.01
CA ASN A 114 19.10 -9.05 -0.14
C ASN A 114 18.44 -8.45 -1.40
N ASP A 115 17.16 -8.70 -1.63
CA ASP A 115 16.43 -8.09 -2.76
C ASP A 115 16.30 -6.58 -2.60
N ILE A 116 16.12 -6.09 -1.36
CA ILE A 116 16.07 -4.66 -1.05
C ILE A 116 17.42 -4.02 -1.37
N GLU A 117 18.52 -4.62 -0.92
CA GLU A 117 19.87 -4.09 -1.20
C GLU A 117 20.19 -4.11 -2.70
N ILE A 118 19.83 -5.18 -3.42
CA ILE A 118 20.00 -5.24 -4.89
C ILE A 118 19.23 -4.12 -5.56
N ALA A 119 17.94 -3.98 -5.26
CA ALA A 119 17.09 -2.93 -5.84
C ALA A 119 17.69 -1.53 -5.57
N ARG A 120 18.16 -1.30 -4.34
CA ARG A 120 18.83 -0.04 -3.95
C ARG A 120 20.08 0.21 -4.78
N THR A 121 20.97 -0.77 -4.94
CA THR A 121 22.20 -0.61 -5.75
C THR A 121 21.92 -0.36 -7.23
N GLU A 122 20.78 -0.85 -7.73
CA GLU A 122 20.35 -0.67 -9.11
C GLU A 122 19.44 0.56 -9.31
N ASN A 123 19.29 1.41 -8.27
CA ASN A 123 18.42 2.59 -8.27
C ASN A 123 16.95 2.27 -8.61
N ALA A 124 16.48 1.08 -8.23
CA ALA A 124 15.08 0.68 -8.31
C ALA A 124 14.42 0.77 -6.94
N ILE A 125 13.13 1.12 -6.91
CA ILE A 125 12.34 1.11 -5.69
C ILE A 125 12.05 -0.34 -5.29
N ALA A 126 12.51 -0.73 -4.11
CA ALA A 126 12.16 -2.01 -3.51
C ALA A 126 10.72 -2.00 -2.99
N VAL A 127 9.88 -2.87 -3.55
CA VAL A 127 8.47 -3.04 -3.19
C VAL A 127 8.35 -4.27 -2.31
N VAL A 128 8.15 -4.06 -1.02
CA VAL A 128 7.76 -5.11 -0.08
C VAL A 128 6.24 -5.09 0.05
N LEU A 129 5.60 -6.22 -0.24
CA LEU A 129 4.15 -6.33 -0.06
C LEU A 129 3.82 -6.48 1.43
N HIS A 130 2.97 -5.60 1.94
CA HIS A 130 2.52 -5.61 3.32
C HIS A 130 1.03 -5.96 3.38
N MET A 131 0.66 -6.96 4.18
CA MET A 131 -0.76 -7.28 4.42
C MET A 131 -1.26 -6.46 5.61
N GLU A 132 -2.07 -5.45 5.35
CA GLU A 132 -2.67 -4.61 6.39
C GLU A 132 -4.09 -5.12 6.68
N GLY A 133 -4.30 -5.57 7.93
CA GLY A 133 -5.54 -6.24 8.35
C GLY A 133 -5.28 -7.71 8.68
N PRO A 134 -4.87 -8.01 9.92
CA PRO A 134 -4.76 -9.40 10.36
C PRO A 134 -6.17 -10.03 10.43
N LYS A 135 -6.26 -11.31 10.08
CA LYS A 135 -7.47 -12.11 10.36
C LYS A 135 -7.74 -12.07 11.86
N ARG A 136 -8.80 -11.36 12.29
CA ARG A 136 -9.31 -11.48 13.66
C ARG A 136 -10.08 -12.79 13.80
N SER A 137 -9.36 -13.89 13.98
CA SER A 137 -9.94 -15.13 14.50
C SER A 137 -10.22 -14.93 15.99
N ILE A 138 -11.37 -14.37 16.36
CA ILE A 138 -11.88 -14.57 17.72
C ILE A 138 -12.40 -16.00 17.74
N ARG A 139 -11.55 -16.96 18.15
CA ARG A 139 -12.07 -18.25 18.62
C ARG A 139 -12.62 -18.00 20.02
N ASN A 140 -13.94 -18.16 20.17
CA ASN A 140 -14.55 -18.44 21.46
C ASN A 140 -14.25 -19.88 21.85
#